data_AF-A0A4D9D5G9-F1
#
_entry.id   AF-A0A4D9D5G9-F1
#
_cell.length_a   1.000
_cell.length_b   1.000
_cell.length_c   1.000
_cell.angle_alpha   90.00
_cell.angle_beta   90.00
_cell.angle_gamma   90.00
#
_symmetry.space_group_name_H-M   'P 1'
#
loop_
_entity.id
_entity.type
_entity.pdbx_description
1 polymer ?
#
loop_
_entity_poly.entity_id
_entity_poly.type
_entity_poly.pdbx_seq_one_letter_code
_entity_poly.pdbx_strand_id
1 'polypeptide(L)'
;MAAPAAVPMTVVVPALLQALPLKADQCENPTVYKCLHQLVHSSVPELKPHVGNALSVYGQILSEPRSVQDEVLANDVLPGLRLLFQNPTYNEQASLALQSFAPEARTVIARHLQQ
;
A
#
# COMPACT_ATOMS: atom_id res chain seq x y z
N MET A 1 -9.74 -22.78 -8.93
CA MET A 1 -8.38 -22.38 -9.35
C MET A 1 -8.51 -21.02 -10.02
N ALA A 2 -8.07 -19.94 -9.37
CA ALA A 2 -8.16 -18.60 -9.93
C ALA A 2 -7.04 -18.42 -10.96
N ALA A 3 -7.40 -18.09 -12.20
CA ALA A 3 -6.43 -17.75 -13.23
C ALA A 3 -6.08 -16.25 -13.10
N PRO A 4 -4.88 -15.87 -12.61
CA PRO A 4 -4.51 -14.46 -12.44
C PRO A 4 -4.49 -13.68 -13.76
N ALA A 5 -4.44 -14.37 -14.90
CA ALA A 5 -4.53 -13.77 -16.24
C ALA A 5 -5.96 -13.38 -16.68
N ALA A 6 -7.01 -13.74 -15.94
CA ALA A 6 -8.40 -13.44 -16.31
C ALA A 6 -8.87 -12.06 -15.80
N VAL A 7 -8.11 -11.41 -14.92
CA VAL A 7 -8.52 -10.17 -14.26
C VAL A 7 -7.64 -9.01 -14.73
N PRO A 8 -8.21 -7.97 -15.35
CA PRO A 8 -7.43 -6.83 -15.84
C PRO A 8 -6.88 -6.01 -14.66
N MET A 9 -5.61 -6.20 -14.34
CA MET A 9 -4.92 -5.46 -13.27
C MET A 9 -4.93 -3.95 -13.48
N THR A 10 -4.99 -3.49 -14.72
CA THR A 10 -5.16 -2.08 -15.09
C THR A 10 -6.43 -1.44 -14.53
N VAL A 11 -7.48 -2.22 -14.28
CA VAL A 11 -8.76 -1.76 -13.71
C VAL A 11 -8.85 -2.09 -12.23
N VAL A 12 -8.34 -3.26 -11.84
CA VAL A 12 -8.48 -3.74 -10.46
C VAL A 12 -7.58 -3.00 -9.48
N VAL A 13 -6.33 -2.70 -9.86
CA VAL A 13 -5.40 -1.98 -8.99
C VAL A 13 -5.94 -0.61 -8.55
N PRO A 14 -6.38 0.28 -9.46
CA PRO A 14 -6.95 1.56 -9.04
C PRO A 14 -8.24 1.41 -8.24
N ALA A 15 -9.13 0.48 -8.61
CA ALA A 15 -10.37 0.24 -7.88
C ALA A 15 -10.11 -0.26 -6.45
N LEU A 16 -9.15 -1.17 -6.27
CA LEU A 16 -8.73 -1.68 -4.97
C LEU A 16 -8.19 -0.55 -4.07
N LEU A 17 -7.32 0.29 -4.62
CA LEU A 17 -6.71 1.40 -3.87
C LEU A 17 -7.72 2.50 -3.52
N GLN A 18 -8.73 2.74 -4.36
CA GLN A 18 -9.81 3.69 -4.08
C GLN A 18 -10.77 3.20 -2.98
N ALA A 19 -10.95 1.88 -2.86
CA ALA A 19 -11.78 1.28 -1.83
C ALA A 19 -11.08 1.25 -0.45
N LEU A 20 -9.77 1.50 -0.41
CA LEU A 20 -8.98 1.52 0.81
C LEU A 20 -8.81 2.94 1.38
N PRO A 21 -8.69 3.08 2.72
CA PRO A 21 -8.78 2.03 3.74
C PRO A 21 -10.24 1.58 3.97
N LEU A 22 -10.45 0.31 4.37
CA LEU A 22 -11.79 -0.21 4.68
C LEU A 22 -12.37 0.47 5.92
N LYS A 23 -13.51 1.14 5.78
CA LYS A 23 -14.14 1.93 6.85
C LYS A 23 -15.26 1.20 7.60
N ALA A 24 -15.96 0.28 6.94
CA ALA A 24 -17.18 -0.33 7.47
C ALA A 24 -16.99 -1.77 7.96
N ASP A 25 -16.19 -2.56 7.25
CA ASP A 25 -15.89 -3.95 7.61
C ASP A 25 -14.37 -4.13 7.69
N GLN A 26 -13.86 -4.22 8.92
CA GLN A 26 -12.44 -4.37 9.21
C GLN A 26 -12.01 -5.85 9.31
N CYS A 27 -12.94 -6.82 9.21
CA CYS A 27 -12.59 -8.24 9.25
C CYS A 27 -11.77 -8.66 8.02
N GLU A 28 -11.99 -8.01 6.87
CA GLU A 28 -11.28 -8.31 5.62
C GLU A 28 -9.95 -7.55 5.46
N ASN A 29 -9.62 -6.63 6.37
CA ASN A 29 -8.32 -5.94 6.39
C ASN A 29 -7.11 -6.87 6.19
N PRO A 30 -6.95 -7.97 6.96
CA PRO A 30 -5.83 -8.90 6.76
C PRO A 30 -5.76 -9.43 5.31
N THR A 31 -6.89 -9.84 4.74
CA THR A 31 -6.94 -10.38 3.38
C THR A 31 -6.54 -9.32 2.35
N VAL A 32 -7.07 -8.09 2.50
CA VAL A 32 -6.86 -7.01 1.54
C VAL A 32 -5.44 -6.45 1.61
N TYR A 33 -4.90 -6.20 2.80
CA TYR A 33 -3.52 -5.72 2.94
C TYR A 33 -2.50 -6.78 2.55
N LYS A 34 -2.77 -8.06 2.85
CA LYS A 34 -1.95 -9.16 2.34
C LYS A 34 -1.97 -9.23 0.82
N CYS A 35 -3.12 -9.03 0.19
CA CYS A 35 -3.23 -8.95 -1.27
C CYS A 35 -2.42 -7.77 -1.81
N LEU A 36 -2.56 -6.58 -1.23
CA LEU A 36 -1.81 -5.40 -1.63
C LEU A 36 -0.30 -5.60 -1.47
N HIS A 37 0.14 -6.18 -0.35
CA HIS A 37 1.53 -6.55 -0.11
C HIS A 37 2.05 -7.51 -1.19
N GLN A 38 1.28 -8.55 -1.53
CA GLN A 38 1.66 -9.47 -2.61
C GLN A 38 1.72 -8.79 -3.97
N LEU A 39 0.83 -7.84 -4.28
CA LEU A 39 0.90 -7.05 -5.52
C LEU A 39 2.19 -6.23 -5.62
N VAL A 40 2.60 -5.59 -4.52
CA VAL A 40 3.90 -4.87 -4.45
C VAL A 40 5.07 -5.85 -4.59
N HIS A 41 5.02 -6.99 -3.89
CA HIS A 41 6.06 -8.01 -3.93
C HIS A 41 6.23 -8.60 -5.35
N SER A 42 5.13 -8.87 -6.04
CA SER A 42 5.11 -9.36 -7.43
C SER A 42 5.54 -8.32 -8.47
N SER A 43 5.84 -7.08 -8.07
CA SER A 43 6.31 -6.03 -8.98
C SER A 43 5.36 -5.78 -10.17
N VAL A 44 4.04 -5.88 -9.94
CA VAL A 44 3.00 -5.61 -10.94
C VAL A 44 3.16 -4.18 -11.53
N PRO A 45 3.48 -4.03 -12.82
CA PRO A 45 3.80 -2.73 -13.40
C PRO A 45 2.61 -1.76 -13.41
N GLU A 46 1.39 -2.27 -13.47
CA GLU A 46 0.14 -1.50 -13.40
C GLU A 46 -0.03 -0.76 -12.07
N LEU A 47 0.66 -1.19 -11.02
CA LEU A 47 0.67 -0.48 -9.73
C LEU A 47 1.54 0.77 -9.76
N LYS A 48 2.54 0.85 -10.65
CA LYS A 48 3.48 1.96 -10.72
C LYS A 48 2.80 3.35 -10.76
N PRO A 49 1.85 3.64 -11.67
CA PRO A 49 1.18 4.94 -11.69
C PRO A 49 0.33 5.23 -10.44
N HIS A 50 -0.02 4.20 -9.65
CA HIS A 50 -0.87 4.32 -8.47
C HIS A 50 -0.10 4.20 -7.14
N VAL A 51 1.24 4.20 -7.18
CA VAL A 51 2.09 4.15 -5.98
C VAL A 51 1.76 5.28 -5.00
N GLY A 52 1.43 6.47 -5.49
CA GLY A 52 0.99 7.58 -4.63
C GLY A 52 -0.28 7.23 -3.85
N ASN A 53 -1.28 6.63 -4.50
CA ASN A 53 -2.51 6.20 -3.83
C ASN A 53 -2.21 5.13 -2.77
N ALA A 54 -1.34 4.15 -3.08
CA ALA A 54 -0.91 3.14 -2.11
C ALA A 54 -0.21 3.77 -0.90
N LEU A 55 0.69 4.74 -1.11
CA LEU A 55 1.33 5.50 -0.03
C LEU A 55 0.33 6.30 0.80
N SER A 56 -0.69 6.89 0.18
CA SER A 56 -1.74 7.59 0.92
C SER A 56 -2.53 6.64 1.82
N VAL A 57 -2.89 5.46 1.32
CA VAL A 57 -3.55 4.41 2.09
C VAL A 57 -2.69 4.00 3.28
N TYR A 58 -1.41 3.69 3.06
CA TYR A 58 -0.48 3.35 4.13
C TYR A 58 -0.30 4.49 5.14
N GLY A 59 -0.14 5.73 4.67
CA GLY A 59 -0.01 6.90 5.53
C GLY A 59 -1.22 7.14 6.42
N GLN A 60 -2.43 6.92 5.90
CA GLN A 60 -3.67 7.01 6.70
C GLN A 60 -3.71 5.96 7.81
N ILE A 61 -3.36 4.71 7.50
CA ILE A 61 -3.34 3.61 8.49
C ILE A 61 -2.26 3.85 9.55
N LEU A 62 -1.08 4.31 9.15
CA LEU A 62 0.02 4.59 10.08
C LEU A 62 -0.26 5.82 10.96
N SER A 63 -1.08 6.76 10.49
CA SER A 63 -1.55 7.89 11.28
C SER A 63 -2.63 7.47 12.28
N GLU A 64 -3.44 6.47 11.93
CA GLU A 64 -4.53 5.97 12.76
C GLU A 64 -4.44 4.44 12.97
N PRO A 65 -3.42 3.95 13.71
CA PRO A 65 -3.11 2.52 13.79
C PRO A 65 -4.19 1.67 14.46
N ARG A 66 -5.20 2.28 15.10
CA ARG A 66 -6.36 1.56 15.65
C ARG A 66 -7.35 1.08 14.58
N SER A 67 -7.17 1.50 13.32
CA SER A 67 -8.03 1.14 12.19
C SER A 67 -7.75 -0.28 11.65
N VAL A 68 -6.59 -0.85 11.98
CA VAL A 68 -6.13 -2.15 11.51
C VAL A 68 -5.47 -2.90 12.67
N GLN A 69 -5.59 -4.24 12.69
CA GLN A 69 -4.96 -5.10 13.69
C GLN A 69 -3.43 -4.96 13.65
N ASP A 70 -2.77 -4.92 14.80
CA ASP A 70 -1.30 -4.76 14.90
C ASP A 70 -0.53 -5.82 14.08
N GLU A 71 -1.04 -7.05 14.05
CA GLU A 71 -0.45 -8.14 13.26
C GLU A 71 -0.45 -7.85 11.75
N VAL A 72 -1.53 -7.29 11.22
CA VAL A 72 -1.65 -6.94 9.79
C VAL A 72 -0.77 -5.73 9.48
N LEU A 73 -0.68 -4.79 10.43
CA LEU A 73 0.19 -3.64 10.30
C LEU A 73 1.67 -4.06 10.22
N ALA A 74 2.09 -4.98 11.10
CA ALA A 74 3.46 -5.48 11.15
C ALA A 74 3.82 -6.43 10.00
N ASN A 75 2.89 -7.30 9.57
CA ASN A 75 3.18 -8.35 8.59
C ASN A 75 2.91 -7.95 7.13
N ASP A 76 1.99 -7.02 6.87
CA ASP A 76 1.57 -6.68 5.50
C ASP A 76 1.76 -5.20 5.16
N VAL A 77 1.33 -4.29 6.04
CA VAL A 77 1.38 -2.83 5.77
C VAL A 77 2.82 -2.30 5.80
N LEU A 78 3.56 -2.53 6.88
CA LEU A 78 4.93 -2.06 7.02
C LEU A 78 5.88 -2.69 5.98
N PRO A 79 5.85 -4.03 5.75
CA PRO A 79 6.65 -4.65 4.70
C PRO A 79 6.26 -4.17 3.30
N GLY A 80 4.95 -4.02 3.02
CA GLY A 80 4.46 -3.49 1.75
C GLY A 80 4.93 -2.06 1.49
N LEU A 81 4.87 -1.19 2.50
CA LEU A 81 5.40 0.16 2.43
C LEU A 81 6.90 0.15 2.14
N ARG A 82 7.69 -0.65 2.86
CA ARG A 82 9.14 -0.76 2.64
C ARG A 82 9.48 -1.26 1.25
N LEU A 83 8.74 -2.25 0.75
CA LEU A 83 8.93 -2.79 -0.60
C LEU A 83 8.69 -1.73 -1.68
N LEU A 84 7.77 -0.78 -1.49
CA LEU A 84 7.59 0.32 -2.45
C LEU A 84 8.86 1.18 -2.60
N PHE A 85 9.63 1.37 -1.53
CA PHE A 85 10.89 2.13 -1.55
C PHE A 85 12.11 1.27 -1.86
N GLN A 86 12.07 -0.04 -1.60
CA GLN A 86 13.20 -0.93 -1.92
C GLN A 86 13.16 -1.44 -3.36
N ASN A 87 11.97 -1.56 -3.95
CA ASN A 87 11.81 -2.11 -5.28
C ASN A 87 12.13 -1.04 -6.36
N PRO A 88 13.09 -1.28 -7.27
CA PRO A 88 13.46 -0.31 -8.31
C PRO A 88 12.31 0.04 -9.26
N THR A 89 11.32 -0.85 -9.39
CA THR A 89 10.11 -0.62 -10.21
C THR A 89 9.28 0.55 -9.68
N TYR A 90 9.23 0.71 -8.35
CA TYR A 90 8.35 1.66 -7.66
C TYR A 90 9.08 2.79 -6.95
N ASN A 91 10.36 2.59 -6.57
CA ASN A 91 11.12 3.52 -5.73
C ASN A 91 11.07 4.96 -6.24
N GLU A 92 11.34 5.18 -7.53
CA GLU A 92 11.34 6.53 -8.11
C GLU A 92 9.97 7.20 -7.93
N GLN A 93 8.90 6.47 -8.27
CA GLN A 93 7.54 6.96 -8.14
C GLN A 93 7.12 7.15 -6.69
N ALA A 94 7.56 6.27 -5.78
CA ALA A 94 7.31 6.36 -4.35
C ALA A 94 7.98 7.59 -3.75
N SER A 95 9.23 7.85 -4.12
CA SER A 95 10.00 9.02 -3.68
C SER A 95 9.40 10.33 -4.19
N LEU A 96 8.94 10.35 -5.45
CA LEU A 96 8.24 11.51 -6.02
C LEU A 96 6.89 11.75 -5.34
N ALA A 97 6.08 10.70 -5.18
CA ALA A 97 4.78 10.80 -4.52
C ALA A 97 4.93 11.22 -3.05
N LEU A 98 5.94 10.71 -2.34
CA LEU A 98 6.26 11.11 -0.98
C LEU A 98 6.52 12.62 -0.88
N GLN A 99 7.23 13.20 -1.84
CA GLN A 99 7.50 14.65 -1.86
C GLN A 99 6.25 15.50 -2.06
N SER A 100 5.25 14.98 -2.78
CA SER A 100 3.95 15.64 -2.98
C SER A 100 3.02 15.58 -1.77
N PHE A 101 3.28 14.69 -0.79
CA PHE A 101 2.46 14.61 0.42
C PHE A 101 2.76 15.73 1.43
N ALA A 102 1.79 15.99 2.30
CA ALA A 102 1.91 16.91 3.43
C ALA A 102 3.10 16.53 4.34
N PRO A 103 3.81 17.51 4.95
CA PRO A 103 5.01 17.27 5.73
C PRO A 103 4.78 16.34 6.93
N GLU A 104 3.58 16.34 7.51
CA GLU A 104 3.19 15.46 8.61
C GLU A 104 3.18 14.00 8.15
N ALA A 105 2.50 13.72 7.02
CA ALA A 105 2.41 12.38 6.45
C ALA A 105 3.79 11.86 6.02
N ARG A 106 4.64 12.74 5.46
CA ARG A 106 6.03 12.42 5.11
C ARG A 106 6.84 11.98 6.33
N THR A 107 6.67 12.68 7.44
CA THR A 107 7.40 12.39 8.68
C THR A 107 6.96 11.07 9.30
N VAL A 108 5.65 10.78 9.30
CA VAL A 108 5.10 9.49 9.75
C VAL A 108 5.64 8.34 8.90
N ILE A 109 5.58 8.46 7.56
CA ILE A 109 6.08 7.42 6.64
C ILE A 109 7.60 7.24 6.81
N ALA A 110 8.36 8.33 6.84
CA ALA A 110 9.82 8.29 7.00
C ALA A 110 10.25 7.62 8.30
N ARG A 111 9.55 7.90 9.41
CA ARG A 111 9.81 7.25 10.71
C ARG A 111 9.68 5.72 10.61
N HIS A 112 8.65 5.22 9.93
CA HIS A 112 8.40 3.78 9.82
C HIS A 112 9.32 3.06 8.82
N LEU A 113 9.92 3.81 7.89
CA LEU A 113 10.96 3.31 6.98
C LEU A 113 12.32 3.15 7.64
N GLN A 114 12.61 3.89 8.72
CA GLN A 114 13.89 3.84 9.45
C GLN A 114 13.93 2.83 10.62
N GLN A 115 12.80 2.23 10.99
CA GLN A 115 12.73 1.19 12.04
C GLN A 115 13.03 -0.20 11.49
#